data_AF-M3BGS4-F1
#
_entry.id   AF-M3BGS4-F1
#
_cell.length_a   1.000
_cell.length_b   1.000
_cell.length_c   1.000
_cell.angle_alpha   90.00
_cell.angle_beta   90.00
_cell.angle_gamma   90.00
#
_symmetry.space_group_name_H-M   'P 1'
#
loop_
_entity.id
_entity.type
_entity.pdbx_description
1 polymer ?
#
loop_
_entity_poly.entity_id
_entity_poly.type
_entity_poly.pdbx_seq_one_letter_code
_entity_poly.pdbx_strand_id
1 'polypeptide(L)'
;MLLEGVMATVDTPRPAAVRAAGLVVGAYLQHLRILRGWHQEDAARVLGCSISTVSRLEGGQVFTRRHARVLIRHHYGVPKKCARAVGELVRVRDYAEQVGDMGPGWHDRLALCEQRAEAITTYTATVIPVPLRTPAYHRALAVTGASAFSAPERIPRQFLDNQVHTLFLDSAVLERPVGGGLVMAEQIDHLLRLAWEGRAAVRVVPSEAGTPVGEAHLSRLTLQGSWLYVRESIGAVYTAEVASLPSEDPFVDALARVALTADRSHQLLVRARKHMDMLGSLPPREQPA
;
A
#
# COMPACT_ATOMS: atom_id res chain seq x y z
N MET A 1 8.89 43.30 -34.89
CA MET A 1 8.77 43.12 -33.42
C MET A 1 7.46 42.40 -33.17
N LEU A 2 7.47 41.07 -33.18
CA LEU A 2 6.31 40.21 -32.89
C LEU A 2 6.75 39.26 -31.78
N LEU A 3 6.18 39.48 -30.59
CA LEU A 3 6.31 38.60 -29.43
C LEU A 3 5.29 37.47 -29.60
N GLU A 4 5.76 36.28 -29.95
CA GLU A 4 4.95 35.06 -29.83
C GLU A 4 4.81 34.69 -28.35
N GLY A 5 3.57 34.73 -27.86
CA GLY A 5 3.21 34.31 -26.52
C GLY A 5 3.38 32.80 -26.36
N VAL A 6 4.26 32.40 -25.45
CA VAL A 6 4.30 31.06 -24.88
C VAL A 6 2.98 30.85 -24.14
N MET A 7 2.04 30.12 -24.76
CA MET A 7 0.90 29.56 -24.05
C MET A 7 1.42 28.58 -23.01
N ALA A 8 1.50 29.03 -21.75
CA ALA A 8 1.60 28.13 -20.62
C ALA A 8 0.40 27.18 -20.69
N THR A 9 0.65 25.91 -20.94
CA THR A 9 -0.35 24.86 -20.82
C THR A 9 -0.82 24.87 -19.37
N VAL A 10 -2.04 25.34 -19.12
CA VAL A 10 -2.72 25.12 -17.85
C VAL A 10 -2.73 23.62 -17.62
N ASP A 11 -1.99 23.14 -16.63
CA ASP A 11 -1.89 21.72 -16.29
C ASP A 11 -3.21 21.31 -15.66
N THR A 12 -4.20 20.99 -16.51
CA THR A 12 -5.52 20.56 -16.06
C THR A 12 -5.35 19.37 -15.13
N PRO A 13 -5.89 19.41 -13.89
CA PRO A 13 -5.71 18.34 -12.93
C PRO A 13 -6.16 17.03 -13.55
N ARG A 14 -5.29 16.02 -13.55
CA ARG A 14 -5.68 14.72 -14.08
C ARG A 14 -6.76 14.10 -13.21
N PRO A 15 -7.69 13.34 -13.82
CA PRO A 15 -8.66 12.56 -13.08
C PRO A 15 -8.00 11.59 -12.09
N ALA A 16 -8.62 11.42 -10.92
CA ALA A 16 -8.12 10.58 -9.81
C ALA A 16 -7.68 9.18 -10.28
N ALA A 17 -8.54 8.47 -11.01
CA ALA A 17 -8.23 7.10 -11.41
C ALA A 17 -7.10 7.02 -12.46
N VAL A 18 -6.97 8.02 -13.33
CA VAL A 18 -5.87 8.10 -14.30
C VAL A 18 -4.54 8.35 -13.58
N ARG A 19 -4.55 9.21 -12.56
CA ARG A 19 -3.38 9.44 -11.70
C ARG A 19 -3.01 8.18 -10.91
N ALA A 20 -3.99 7.53 -10.28
CA ALA A 20 -3.80 6.28 -9.55
C ALA A 20 -3.19 5.19 -10.43
N ALA A 21 -3.75 4.96 -11.62
CA ALA A 21 -3.21 4.01 -12.58
C ALA A 21 -1.79 4.39 -13.02
N GLY A 22 -1.50 5.68 -13.18
CA GLY A 22 -0.16 6.19 -13.48
C GLY A 22 0.86 5.85 -12.40
N LEU A 23 0.53 6.07 -11.14
CA LEU A 23 1.41 5.75 -10.00
C LEU A 23 1.71 4.24 -9.94
N VAL A 24 0.66 3.41 -10.01
CA VAL A 24 0.78 1.94 -9.91
C VAL A 24 1.55 1.36 -11.09
N VAL A 25 1.20 1.76 -12.31
CA VAL A 25 1.86 1.26 -13.52
C VAL A 25 3.27 1.81 -13.64
N GLY A 26 3.51 3.07 -13.26
CA GLY A 26 4.84 3.69 -13.26
C GLY A 26 5.82 2.98 -12.33
N ALA A 27 5.39 2.66 -11.11
CA ALA A 27 6.14 1.83 -10.16
C ALA A 27 6.54 0.48 -10.76
N TYR A 28 5.58 -0.19 -11.41
CA TYR A 28 5.83 -1.46 -12.06
C TYR A 28 6.79 -1.37 -13.26
N LEU A 29 6.64 -0.35 -14.11
CA LEU A 29 7.52 -0.12 -15.27
C LEU A 29 8.97 0.11 -14.86
N GLN A 30 9.19 0.95 -13.83
CA GLN A 30 10.52 1.23 -13.31
C GLN A 30 11.18 -0.04 -12.79
N HIS A 31 10.44 -0.82 -11.98
CA HIS A 31 10.95 -2.08 -11.43
C HIS A 31 11.36 -3.06 -12.53
N LEU A 32 10.50 -3.25 -13.53
CA LEU A 32 10.79 -4.13 -14.67
C LEU A 32 11.99 -3.67 -15.49
N ARG A 33 12.15 -2.35 -15.67
CA ARG A 33 13.32 -1.78 -16.34
C ARG A 33 14.60 -2.11 -15.58
N ILE A 34 14.61 -1.88 -14.27
CA ILE A 34 15.77 -2.14 -13.40
C ILE A 34 16.10 -3.63 -13.38
N LEU A 35 15.10 -4.51 -13.25
CA LEU A 35 15.30 -5.96 -13.31
C LEU A 35 15.92 -6.43 -14.63
N ARG A 36 15.68 -5.70 -15.72
CA ARG A 36 16.27 -5.98 -17.04
C ARG A 36 17.70 -5.43 -17.18
N GLY A 37 18.21 -4.69 -16.19
CA GLY A 37 19.49 -4.01 -16.26
C GLY A 37 19.49 -2.82 -17.22
N TRP A 38 18.32 -2.24 -17.53
CA TRP A 38 18.19 -1.13 -18.48
C TRP A 38 18.27 0.22 -17.78
N HIS A 39 18.92 1.18 -18.43
CA HIS A 39 18.83 2.59 -18.07
C HIS A 39 17.59 3.24 -18.70
N GLN A 40 17.22 4.45 -18.26
CA GLN A 40 16.05 5.14 -18.81
C GLN A 40 16.25 5.49 -20.30
N GLU A 41 17.50 5.71 -20.70
CA GLU A 41 17.97 5.89 -22.07
C GLU A 41 17.58 4.73 -22.99
N ASP A 42 17.68 3.49 -22.49
CA ASP A 42 17.36 2.30 -23.27
C ASP A 42 15.87 2.19 -23.52
N ALA A 43 15.06 2.44 -22.49
CA ALA A 43 13.61 2.51 -22.60
C ALA A 43 13.17 3.65 -23.54
N ALA A 44 13.82 4.81 -23.47
CA ALA A 44 13.54 5.95 -24.32
C ALA A 44 13.84 5.65 -25.80
N ARG A 45 14.97 4.97 -26.06
CA ARG A 45 15.39 4.55 -27.40
C ARG A 45 14.36 3.62 -28.06
N VAL A 46 13.86 2.61 -27.35
CA VAL A 46 12.87 1.67 -27.91
C VAL A 46 11.48 2.29 -28.05
N LEU A 47 11.15 3.28 -27.24
CA LEU A 47 9.90 4.01 -27.32
C LEU A 47 9.91 5.14 -28.37
N GLY A 48 11.10 5.57 -28.82
CA GLY A 48 11.24 6.74 -29.70
C GLY A 48 10.82 8.04 -29.00
N CYS A 49 11.10 8.17 -27.70
CA CYS A 49 10.76 9.35 -26.89
C CYS A 49 11.97 9.87 -26.10
N SER A 50 11.80 10.98 -25.38
CA SER A 50 12.87 11.54 -24.54
C SER A 50 13.02 10.77 -23.23
N ILE A 51 14.23 10.79 -22.63
CA ILE A 51 14.51 10.22 -21.30
C ILE A 51 13.57 10.81 -20.25
N SER A 52 13.32 12.12 -20.31
CA SER A 52 12.35 12.82 -19.46
C SER A 52 10.92 12.26 -19.60
N THR A 53 10.52 11.78 -20.78
CA THR A 53 9.21 11.13 -20.96
C THR A 53 9.15 9.79 -20.23
N VAL A 54 10.23 9.00 -20.29
CA VAL A 54 10.34 7.74 -19.52
C VAL A 54 10.32 8.01 -18.02
N SER A 55 11.12 8.99 -17.55
CA SER A 55 11.16 9.37 -16.14
C SER A 55 9.79 9.77 -15.59
N ARG A 56 9.06 10.65 -16.32
CA ARG A 56 7.70 11.05 -15.95
C ARG A 56 6.69 9.90 -16.03
N LEU A 57 6.86 8.96 -16.98
CA LEU A 57 6.03 7.76 -17.07
C LEU A 57 6.24 6.84 -15.85
N GLU A 58 7.49 6.60 -15.48
CA GLU A 58 7.87 5.81 -14.30
C GLU A 58 7.46 6.50 -13.00
N GLY A 59 7.46 7.84 -12.96
CA GLY A 59 6.93 8.64 -11.86
C GLY A 59 5.41 8.67 -11.74
N GLY A 60 4.67 8.15 -12.73
CA GLY A 60 3.21 8.35 -12.80
C GLY A 60 2.78 9.79 -13.12
N GLN A 61 3.73 10.71 -13.29
CA GLN A 61 3.52 12.11 -13.65
C GLN A 61 2.99 12.27 -15.08
N VAL A 62 3.30 11.34 -15.98
CA VAL A 62 2.72 11.24 -17.33
C VAL A 62 2.14 9.85 -17.53
N PHE A 63 0.87 9.76 -17.94
CA PHE A 63 0.24 8.48 -18.20
C PHE A 63 0.03 8.23 -19.68
N THR A 64 1.00 7.57 -20.32
CA THR A 64 0.91 7.18 -21.72
C THR A 64 0.58 5.70 -21.84
N ARG A 65 -0.72 5.39 -21.98
CA ARG A 65 -1.25 4.02 -22.18
C ARG A 65 -0.49 3.26 -23.27
N ARG A 66 -0.12 3.95 -24.36
CA ARG A 66 0.66 3.40 -25.47
C ARG A 66 2.05 2.95 -25.03
N HIS A 67 2.86 3.84 -24.44
CA HIS A 67 4.23 3.51 -24.04
C HIS A 67 4.26 2.40 -23.00
N ALA A 68 3.37 2.45 -21.99
CA ALA A 68 3.28 1.42 -20.96
C ALA A 68 3.00 0.03 -21.58
N ARG A 69 2.05 -0.05 -22.53
CA ARG A 69 1.75 -1.30 -23.24
C ARG A 69 2.92 -1.80 -24.08
N VAL A 70 3.62 -0.90 -24.78
CA VAL A 70 4.76 -1.27 -25.63
C VAL A 70 5.88 -1.89 -24.79
N LEU A 71 6.29 -1.22 -23.71
CA LEU A 71 7.32 -1.72 -22.81
C LEU A 71 6.97 -3.09 -22.23
N ILE A 72 5.77 -3.21 -21.66
CA ILE A 72 5.34 -4.45 -20.96
C ILE A 72 5.18 -5.62 -21.94
N ARG A 73 4.57 -5.38 -23.11
CA ARG A 73 4.25 -6.45 -24.06
C ARG A 73 5.48 -6.92 -24.85
N HIS A 74 6.40 -6.02 -25.18
CA HIS A 74 7.46 -6.30 -26.15
C HIS A 74 8.87 -6.27 -25.56
N HIS A 75 9.10 -5.50 -24.49
CA HIS A 75 10.46 -5.24 -24.03
C HIS A 75 10.76 -5.78 -22.63
N TYR A 76 9.79 -5.88 -21.72
CA TYR A 76 10.09 -6.25 -20.31
C TYR A 76 9.90 -7.72 -19.97
N GLY A 77 9.55 -8.58 -20.93
CA GLY A 77 9.51 -10.04 -20.72
C GLY A 77 8.45 -10.50 -19.72
N VAL A 78 7.39 -9.71 -19.53
CA VAL A 78 6.33 -9.99 -18.56
C VAL A 78 5.43 -11.13 -19.05
N PRO A 79 5.05 -12.10 -18.20
CA PRO A 79 4.09 -13.14 -18.58
C PRO A 79 2.79 -12.55 -19.14
N LYS A 80 2.25 -13.15 -20.21
CA LYS A 80 1.05 -12.65 -20.93
C LYS A 80 -0.12 -12.27 -20.01
N LYS A 81 -0.37 -13.06 -18.96
CA LYS A 81 -1.44 -12.81 -17.97
C LYS A 81 -1.22 -11.53 -17.15
N CYS A 82 0.02 -11.27 -16.73
CA CYS A 82 0.38 -10.04 -16.00
C CYS A 82 0.39 -8.83 -16.94
N ALA A 83 0.88 -9.00 -18.18
CA ALA A 83 0.81 -7.95 -19.20
C ALA A 83 -0.64 -7.55 -19.52
N ARG A 84 -1.57 -8.51 -19.57
CA ARG A 84 -3.00 -8.24 -19.72
C ARG A 84 -3.57 -7.47 -18.53
N ALA A 85 -3.24 -7.87 -17.29
CA ALA A 85 -3.67 -7.19 -16.08
C ALA A 85 -3.29 -5.70 -16.09
N VAL A 86 -2.02 -5.40 -16.38
CA VAL A 86 -1.57 -4.00 -16.51
C VAL A 86 -2.25 -3.30 -17.69
N GLY A 87 -2.49 -4.04 -18.78
CA GLY A 87 -3.28 -3.58 -19.93
C GLY A 87 -4.67 -3.07 -19.56
N GLU A 88 -5.33 -3.68 -18.57
CA GLU A 88 -6.63 -3.24 -18.06
C GLU A 88 -6.51 -2.01 -17.14
N LEU A 89 -5.47 -1.92 -16.29
CA LEU A 89 -5.20 -0.71 -15.49
C LEU A 89 -5.01 0.53 -16.36
N VAL A 90 -4.35 0.37 -17.51
CA VAL A 90 -4.18 1.45 -18.49
C VAL A 90 -5.41 1.69 -19.37
N ARG A 91 -6.52 0.97 -19.17
CA ARG A 91 -7.81 1.25 -19.84
C ARG A 91 -8.77 2.06 -19.01
N VAL A 92 -8.41 2.41 -17.77
CA VAL A 92 -9.23 3.23 -16.87
C VAL A 92 -9.85 4.42 -17.59
N ARG A 93 -11.14 4.69 -17.36
CA ARG A 93 -11.84 5.79 -18.05
C ARG A 93 -11.43 7.12 -17.40
N ASP A 94 -11.36 8.18 -18.19
CA ASP A 94 -10.90 9.49 -17.70
C ASP A 94 -11.89 10.14 -16.72
N TYR A 95 -13.12 9.64 -16.58
CA TYR A 95 -14.06 10.13 -15.57
C TYR A 95 -14.14 9.22 -14.33
N ALA A 96 -13.38 8.11 -14.30
CA ALA A 96 -13.42 7.21 -13.16
C ALA A 96 -12.74 7.86 -11.95
N GLU A 97 -13.30 7.62 -10.78
CA GLU A 97 -12.75 8.08 -9.50
C GLU A 97 -11.72 7.10 -8.93
N GLN A 98 -11.87 5.80 -9.25
CA GLN A 98 -11.03 4.72 -8.72
C GLN A 98 -10.59 3.77 -9.83
N VAL A 99 -9.48 3.06 -9.62
CA VAL A 99 -9.01 1.98 -10.49
C VAL A 99 -8.83 0.69 -9.71
N GLY A 100 -9.46 -0.38 -10.18
CA GLY A 100 -9.34 -1.72 -9.59
C GLY A 100 -8.26 -2.56 -10.27
N ASP A 101 -7.44 -3.21 -9.46
CA ASP A 101 -6.41 -4.16 -9.85
C ASP A 101 -6.68 -5.55 -9.27
N MET A 102 -7.34 -6.37 -10.06
CA MET A 102 -7.75 -7.73 -9.70
C MET A 102 -6.94 -8.79 -10.46
N GLY A 103 -5.96 -8.35 -11.26
CA GLY A 103 -5.24 -9.22 -12.17
C GLY A 103 -4.01 -9.88 -11.52
N PRO A 104 -3.45 -10.94 -12.12
CA PRO A 104 -2.25 -11.59 -11.61
C PRO A 104 -1.10 -10.59 -11.32
N GLY A 105 -0.45 -10.77 -10.17
CA GLY A 105 0.66 -9.91 -9.72
C GLY A 105 0.22 -8.55 -9.17
N TRP A 106 -1.05 -8.37 -8.77
CA TRP A 106 -1.50 -7.12 -8.14
C TRP A 106 -0.76 -6.84 -6.82
N HIS A 107 -0.48 -7.87 -6.01
CA HIS A 107 0.32 -7.74 -4.80
C HIS A 107 1.73 -7.21 -5.09
N ASP A 108 2.38 -7.71 -6.13
CA ASP A 108 3.71 -7.22 -6.54
C ASP A 108 3.65 -5.73 -6.94
N ARG A 109 2.58 -5.32 -7.64
CA ARG A 109 2.38 -3.91 -8.01
C ARG A 109 2.10 -3.02 -6.80
N LEU A 110 1.31 -3.51 -5.84
CA LEU A 110 1.08 -2.80 -4.58
C LEU A 110 2.37 -2.68 -3.77
N ALA A 111 3.11 -3.78 -3.59
CA ALA A 111 4.38 -3.79 -2.88
C ALA A 111 5.37 -2.78 -3.48
N LEU A 112 5.40 -2.61 -4.81
CA LEU A 112 6.22 -1.60 -5.47
C LEU A 112 5.75 -0.17 -5.21
N CYS A 113 4.44 0.07 -5.09
CA CYS A 113 3.93 1.38 -4.71
C CYS A 113 4.35 1.70 -3.28
N GLU A 114 4.18 0.74 -2.38
CA GLU A 114 4.62 0.88 -0.99
C GLU A 114 6.14 1.14 -0.93
N GLN A 115 6.98 0.41 -1.70
CA GLN A 115 8.46 0.60 -1.78
C GLN A 115 8.87 2.00 -2.18
N ARG A 116 8.01 2.69 -2.91
CA ARG A 116 8.26 4.06 -3.36
C ARG A 116 7.62 5.10 -2.46
N ALA A 117 6.78 4.71 -1.51
CA ALA A 117 6.13 5.64 -0.62
C ALA A 117 7.15 6.30 0.32
N GLU A 118 7.00 7.59 0.55
CA GLU A 118 7.77 8.33 1.57
C GLU A 118 7.17 8.09 2.96
N ALA A 119 5.84 7.96 3.01
CA ALA A 119 5.08 7.64 4.21
C ALA A 119 3.90 6.72 3.88
N ILE A 120 3.55 5.87 4.85
CA ILE A 120 2.41 4.96 4.76
C ILE A 120 1.56 5.11 6.02
N THR A 121 0.32 5.55 5.86
CA THR A 121 -0.67 5.56 6.94
C THR A 121 -1.70 4.48 6.70
N THR A 122 -1.85 3.54 7.62
CA THR A 122 -2.77 2.40 7.47
C THR A 122 -3.74 2.35 8.65
N TYR A 123 -5.01 2.16 8.33
CA TYR A 123 -6.01 1.68 9.28
C TYR A 123 -6.33 0.22 9.02
N THR A 124 -6.47 -0.56 10.08
CA THR A 124 -6.99 -1.91 9.96
C THR A 124 -7.79 -2.37 11.17
N ALA A 125 -8.91 -3.04 10.87
CA ALA A 125 -9.79 -3.72 11.82
C ALA A 125 -9.72 -5.26 11.71
N THR A 126 -8.84 -5.79 10.86
CA THR A 126 -8.77 -7.23 10.56
C THR A 126 -7.45 -7.83 10.98
N VAL A 127 -6.36 -7.43 10.32
CA VAL A 127 -5.02 -8.00 10.47
C VAL A 127 -3.96 -6.91 10.36
N ILE A 128 -2.88 -7.03 11.13
CA ILE A 128 -1.71 -6.14 11.04
C ILE A 128 -1.20 -6.12 9.59
N PRO A 129 -0.83 -4.96 8.99
CA PRO A 129 -0.41 -4.87 7.59
C PRO A 129 0.95 -5.52 7.36
N VAL A 130 1.20 -6.03 6.14
CA VAL A 130 2.40 -6.82 5.79
C VAL A 130 3.72 -6.17 6.21
N PRO A 131 3.96 -4.85 6.01
CA PRO A 131 5.22 -4.20 6.39
C PRO A 131 5.54 -4.24 7.89
N LEU A 132 4.54 -4.48 8.74
CA LEU A 132 4.66 -4.46 10.19
C LEU A 132 4.56 -5.87 10.82
N ARG A 133 4.55 -6.93 9.99
CA ARG A 133 4.40 -8.32 10.45
C ARG A 133 5.74 -8.96 10.79
N THR A 134 5.75 -9.79 11.83
CA THR A 134 6.82 -10.77 12.02
C THR A 134 6.67 -11.93 11.03
N PRO A 135 7.76 -12.65 10.72
CA PRO A 135 7.68 -13.84 9.89
C PRO A 135 6.72 -14.92 10.44
N ALA A 136 6.62 -15.07 11.76
CA ALA A 136 5.73 -16.03 12.40
C ALA A 136 4.25 -15.65 12.18
N TYR A 137 3.90 -14.38 12.42
CA TYR A 137 2.55 -13.87 12.17
C TYR A 137 2.16 -13.96 10.69
N HIS A 138 3.09 -13.63 9.80
CA HIS A 138 2.88 -13.75 8.35
C HIS A 138 2.57 -15.18 7.93
N ARG A 139 3.36 -16.17 8.40
CA ARG A 139 3.11 -17.60 8.12
C ARG A 139 1.77 -18.07 8.70
N ALA A 140 1.42 -17.63 9.91
CA ALA A 140 0.16 -18.01 10.55
C ALA A 140 -1.07 -17.57 9.73
N LEU A 141 -1.06 -16.35 9.18
CA LEU A 141 -2.13 -15.89 8.29
C LEU A 141 -2.20 -16.63 6.96
N ALA A 142 -1.06 -17.15 6.46
CA ALA A 142 -1.06 -17.91 5.22
C ALA A 142 -1.87 -19.20 5.32
N VAL A 143 -1.97 -19.79 6.51
CA VAL A 143 -2.68 -21.06 6.76
C VAL A 143 -4.19 -20.88 6.90
N THR A 144 -4.67 -19.69 7.28
CA THR A 144 -6.11 -19.47 7.57
C THR A 144 -6.97 -19.29 6.31
N GLY A 145 -6.39 -19.39 5.11
CA GLY A 145 -7.14 -19.22 3.85
C GLY A 145 -7.63 -17.79 3.62
N ALA A 146 -7.12 -16.81 4.38
CA ALA A 146 -7.25 -15.39 4.09
C ALA A 146 -6.47 -15.07 2.79
N SER A 147 -6.99 -15.51 1.65
CA SER A 147 -6.32 -15.58 0.34
C SER A 147 -5.83 -14.22 -0.16
N ALA A 148 -6.58 -13.17 0.16
CA ALA A 148 -6.22 -11.77 -0.08
C ALA A 148 -4.95 -11.31 0.65
N PHE A 149 -4.54 -11.98 1.73
CA PHE A 149 -3.41 -11.57 2.57
C PHE A 149 -2.28 -12.61 2.61
N SER A 150 -2.40 -13.68 1.82
CA SER A 150 -1.55 -14.89 1.86
C SER A 150 -0.95 -15.28 0.52
N ALA A 151 -1.18 -14.50 -0.55
CA ALA A 151 -0.52 -14.75 -1.82
C ALA A 151 1.00 -14.62 -1.67
N PRO A 152 1.79 -15.50 -2.33
CA PRO A 152 3.23 -15.38 -2.32
C PRO A 152 3.63 -14.10 -3.07
N GLU A 153 3.99 -13.08 -2.31
CA GLU A 153 4.62 -11.87 -2.84
C GLU A 153 5.96 -12.27 -3.45
N ARG A 154 6.15 -11.99 -4.75
CA ARG A 154 7.43 -12.25 -5.43
C ARG A 154 8.42 -11.15 -5.14
N ILE A 155 7.88 -9.96 -4.87
CA ILE A 155 8.63 -8.79 -4.45
C ILE A 155 8.46 -8.69 -2.94
N PRO A 156 9.52 -8.94 -2.14
CA PRO A 156 9.43 -8.77 -0.71
C PRO A 156 9.04 -7.34 -0.38
N ARG A 157 8.03 -7.15 0.47
CA ARG A 157 7.75 -5.87 1.11
C ARG A 157 8.88 -5.53 2.10
N GLN A 158 10.04 -5.13 1.56
CA GLN A 158 11.19 -4.65 2.32
C GLN A 158 11.03 -3.17 2.56
N PHE A 159 10.93 -2.81 3.83
CA PHE A 159 10.69 -1.47 4.30
C PHE A 159 11.50 -1.22 5.54
N LEU A 160 11.48 0.04 5.98
CA LEU A 160 11.81 0.50 7.34
C LEU A 160 13.14 1.26 7.51
N ASP A 161 13.98 1.47 6.49
CA ASP A 161 15.18 2.31 6.69
C ASP A 161 14.90 3.80 6.44
N ASN A 162 13.98 4.16 5.54
CA ASN A 162 13.71 5.56 5.15
C ASN A 162 12.20 5.92 5.04
N GLN A 163 11.30 5.10 5.58
CA GLN A 163 9.84 5.33 5.48
C GLN A 163 9.21 5.61 6.83
N VAL A 164 8.25 6.54 6.85
CA VAL A 164 7.44 6.81 8.04
C VAL A 164 6.16 5.99 7.98
N HIS A 165 5.99 5.05 8.91
CA HIS A 165 4.75 4.29 9.06
C HIS A 165 3.86 4.86 10.16
N THR A 166 2.57 5.00 9.89
CA THR A 166 1.54 5.28 10.90
C THR A 166 0.49 4.18 10.83
N LEU A 167 0.31 3.45 11.92
CA LEU A 167 -0.67 2.38 12.05
C LEU A 167 -1.76 2.83 13.02
N PHE A 168 -2.99 2.94 12.52
CA PHE A 168 -4.20 2.98 13.31
C PHE A 168 -4.77 1.54 13.40
N LEU A 169 -4.72 0.98 14.60
CA LEU A 169 -5.09 -0.41 14.85
C LEU A 169 -6.39 -0.47 15.65
N ASP A 170 -7.42 -1.10 15.12
CA ASP A 170 -8.63 -1.40 15.90
C ASP A 170 -8.30 -2.34 17.07
N SER A 171 -8.80 -2.03 18.26
CA SER A 171 -8.53 -2.84 19.46
C SER A 171 -8.95 -4.30 19.32
N ALA A 172 -9.97 -4.61 18.50
CA ALA A 172 -10.38 -5.99 18.26
C ALA A 172 -9.30 -6.84 17.57
N VAL A 173 -8.35 -6.22 16.85
CA VAL A 173 -7.21 -6.97 16.27
C VAL A 173 -6.31 -7.52 17.38
N LEU A 174 -6.16 -6.80 18.49
CA LEU A 174 -5.32 -7.19 19.62
C LEU A 174 -5.92 -8.30 20.48
N GLU A 175 -7.19 -8.65 20.25
CA GLU A 175 -7.89 -9.74 20.93
C GLU A 175 -7.88 -11.06 20.14
N ARG A 176 -7.40 -11.04 18.89
CA ARG A 176 -7.39 -12.21 18.00
C ARG A 176 -6.03 -12.92 18.03
N PRO A 177 -5.95 -14.17 18.52
CA PRO A 177 -4.68 -14.91 18.62
C PRO A 177 -4.28 -15.53 17.27
N VAL A 178 -3.91 -14.68 16.30
CA VAL A 178 -3.43 -15.15 14.98
C VAL A 178 -2.16 -15.97 15.15
N GLY A 179 -2.20 -17.25 14.76
CA GLY A 179 -1.11 -18.19 15.00
C GLY A 179 -0.97 -18.66 16.45
N GLY A 180 -1.98 -18.39 17.29
CA GLY A 180 -1.94 -18.65 18.72
C GLY A 180 -1.41 -17.48 19.54
N GLY A 181 -1.53 -17.59 20.86
CA GLY A 181 -1.17 -16.51 21.80
C GLY A 181 0.32 -16.12 21.72
N LEU A 182 1.23 -17.08 21.60
CA LEU A 182 2.68 -16.78 21.53
C LEU A 182 3.06 -16.01 20.25
N VAL A 183 2.49 -16.38 19.10
CA VAL A 183 2.74 -15.69 17.83
C VAL A 183 2.20 -14.26 17.86
N MET A 184 1.00 -14.07 18.44
CA MET A 184 0.43 -12.74 18.59
C MET A 184 1.19 -11.89 19.61
N ALA A 185 1.70 -12.48 20.70
CA ALA A 185 2.54 -11.79 21.67
C ALA A 185 3.86 -11.30 21.03
N GLU A 186 4.55 -12.16 20.28
CA GLU A 186 5.74 -11.81 19.50
C GLU A 186 5.46 -10.66 18.52
N GLN A 187 4.30 -10.72 17.85
CA GLN A 187 3.88 -9.68 16.92
C GLN A 187 3.62 -8.33 17.63
N ILE A 188 3.02 -8.34 18.82
CA ILE A 188 2.82 -7.11 19.60
C ILE A 188 4.15 -6.56 20.11
N ASP A 189 5.06 -7.42 20.59
CA ASP A 189 6.43 -7.05 20.97
C ASP A 189 7.18 -6.39 19.79
N HIS A 190 6.97 -6.90 18.56
CA HIS A 190 7.52 -6.28 17.36
C HIS A 190 6.97 -4.87 17.09
N LEU A 191 5.66 -4.65 17.22
CA LEU A 191 5.06 -3.32 17.05
C LEU A 191 5.57 -2.33 18.09
N LEU A 192 5.69 -2.76 19.35
CA LEU A 192 6.25 -1.95 20.43
C LEU A 192 7.70 -1.54 20.12
N ARG A 193 8.53 -2.48 19.63
CA ARG A 193 9.89 -2.20 19.21
C ARG A 193 9.95 -1.19 18.05
N LEU A 194 9.13 -1.37 17.00
CA LEU A 194 9.10 -0.43 15.87
C LEU A 194 8.69 0.99 16.31
N ALA A 195 7.78 1.10 17.27
CA ALA A 195 7.40 2.37 17.85
C ALA A 195 8.53 3.01 18.66
N TRP A 196 9.25 2.21 19.46
CA TRP A 196 10.40 2.67 20.22
C TRP A 196 11.57 3.13 19.34
N GLU A 197 11.82 2.42 18.23
CA GLU A 197 12.84 2.79 17.23
C GLU A 197 12.42 4.00 16.37
N GLY A 198 11.21 4.54 16.53
CA GLY A 198 10.69 5.63 15.71
C GLY A 198 10.37 5.24 14.27
N ARG A 199 10.33 3.94 13.95
CA ARG A 199 10.06 3.41 12.60
C ARG A 199 8.57 3.30 12.30
N ALA A 200 7.71 3.25 13.32
CA ALA A 200 6.27 3.27 13.16
C ALA A 200 5.55 3.99 14.32
N ALA A 201 4.60 4.88 14.03
CA ALA A 201 3.66 5.39 15.03
C ALA A 201 2.47 4.44 15.12
N VAL A 202 2.26 3.79 16.28
CA VAL A 202 1.13 2.88 16.49
C VAL A 202 0.10 3.53 17.41
N ARG A 203 -1.13 3.68 16.90
CA ARG A 203 -2.27 4.32 17.55
C ARG A 203 -3.42 3.32 17.60
N VAL A 204 -3.98 3.07 18.78
CA VAL A 204 -5.11 2.14 18.93
C VAL A 204 -6.42 2.90 18.80
N VAL A 205 -7.31 2.43 17.92
CA VAL A 205 -8.72 2.86 17.85
C VAL A 205 -9.50 1.99 18.83
N PRO A 206 -10.04 2.56 19.92
CA PRO A 206 -10.74 1.79 20.94
C PRO A 206 -12.15 1.39 20.47
N SER A 207 -12.69 0.29 20.98
CA SER A 207 -14.01 -0.25 20.57
C SER A 207 -15.16 0.76 20.74
N GLU A 208 -15.07 1.66 21.73
CA GLU A 208 -16.06 2.71 22.00
C GLU A 208 -16.10 3.79 20.90
N ALA A 209 -15.08 3.87 20.04
CA ALA A 209 -15.05 4.78 18.90
C ALA A 209 -16.02 4.37 17.77
N GLY A 210 -16.61 3.17 17.83
CA GLY A 210 -17.43 2.62 16.76
C GLY A 210 -16.61 2.39 15.49
N THR A 211 -17.20 2.69 14.33
CA THR A 211 -16.56 2.48 13.02
C THR A 211 -16.17 3.83 12.41
N PRO A 212 -14.96 4.36 12.69
CA PRO A 212 -14.54 5.67 12.17
C PRO A 212 -14.26 5.66 10.68
N VAL A 213 -13.96 4.48 10.12
CA VAL A 213 -13.68 4.26 8.70
C VAL A 213 -14.53 3.08 8.26
N GLY A 214 -15.35 3.25 7.21
CA GLY A 214 -16.22 2.18 6.69
C GLY A 214 -15.49 1.01 6.03
N GLU A 215 -14.16 1.10 5.89
CA GLU A 215 -13.30 0.07 5.34
C GLU A 215 -12.55 -0.66 6.45
N ALA A 216 -12.56 -2.00 6.42
CA ALA A 216 -11.83 -2.80 7.40
C ALA A 216 -10.30 -2.74 7.22
N HIS A 217 -9.83 -2.29 6.06
CA HIS A 217 -8.42 -2.06 5.76
C HIS A 217 -8.29 -0.94 4.71
N LEU A 218 -7.61 0.14 5.07
CA LEU A 218 -7.36 1.27 4.16
C LEU A 218 -5.97 1.82 4.43
N SER A 219 -5.16 1.92 3.38
CA SER A 219 -3.83 2.51 3.43
C SER A 219 -3.78 3.77 2.58
N ARG A 220 -3.02 4.75 3.02
CA ARG A 220 -2.65 5.94 2.26
C ARG A 220 -1.14 5.94 2.07
N LEU A 221 -0.72 5.92 0.81
CA LEU A 221 0.68 6.04 0.41
C LEU A 221 0.95 7.49 -0.01
N THR A 222 1.99 8.10 0.56
CA THR A 222 2.50 9.39 0.11
C THR A 222 3.59 9.15 -0.93
N LEU A 223 3.32 9.53 -2.17
CA LEU A 223 4.17 9.30 -3.34
C LEU A 223 4.44 10.63 -4.04
N GLN A 224 5.67 11.15 -3.95
CA GLN A 224 6.09 12.38 -4.64
C GLN A 224 5.15 13.57 -4.36
N GLY A 225 4.80 13.78 -3.08
CA GLY A 225 3.88 14.83 -2.67
C GLY A 225 2.42 14.62 -3.09
N SER A 226 2.00 13.37 -3.29
CA SER A 226 0.59 13.04 -3.60
C SER A 226 0.12 11.82 -2.85
N TRP A 227 -1.18 11.75 -2.56
CA TRP A 227 -1.76 10.59 -1.89
C TRP A 227 -2.35 9.57 -2.85
N LEU A 228 -2.08 8.30 -2.55
CA LEU A 228 -2.71 7.14 -3.15
C LEU A 228 -3.38 6.33 -2.05
N TYR A 229 -4.70 6.35 -2.00
CA TYR A 229 -5.47 5.48 -1.12
C TYR A 229 -5.58 4.10 -1.74
N VAL A 230 -5.40 3.07 -0.92
CA VAL A 230 -5.40 1.66 -1.29
C VAL A 230 -6.36 0.90 -0.40
N ARG A 231 -7.32 0.24 -1.02
CA ARG A 231 -8.21 -0.72 -0.37
C ARG A 231 -7.85 -2.13 -0.84
N GLU A 232 -7.39 -2.95 0.08
CA GLU A 232 -7.06 -4.36 -0.20
C GLU A 232 -8.29 -5.26 0.04
N SER A 233 -8.52 -6.16 -0.90
CA SER A 233 -9.55 -7.19 -0.89
C SER A 233 -9.01 -8.41 -1.67
N ILE A 234 -9.83 -9.13 -2.44
CA ILE A 234 -9.34 -10.09 -3.43
C ILE A 234 -8.43 -9.48 -4.53
N GLY A 235 -8.39 -8.15 -4.61
CA GLY A 235 -7.44 -7.34 -5.37
C GLY A 235 -7.17 -6.02 -4.64
N ALA A 236 -6.60 -5.03 -5.34
CA ALA A 236 -6.43 -3.68 -4.81
C ALA A 236 -7.29 -2.67 -5.56
N VAL A 237 -7.97 -1.78 -4.84
CA VAL A 237 -8.63 -0.61 -5.43
C VAL A 237 -7.85 0.64 -5.04
N TYR A 238 -7.50 1.43 -6.04
CA TYR A 238 -6.68 2.63 -5.88
C TYR A 238 -7.49 3.89 -6.18
N THR A 239 -7.37 4.87 -5.29
CA THR A 239 -7.95 6.20 -5.45
C THR A 239 -6.84 7.21 -5.22
N ALA A 240 -6.50 8.01 -6.24
CA ALA A 240 -5.54 9.08 -6.04
C ALA A 240 -6.26 10.37 -5.63
N GLU A 241 -5.57 11.18 -4.85
CA GLU A 241 -5.99 12.55 -4.58
C GLU A 241 -6.16 13.34 -5.89
N VAL A 242 -7.26 14.08 -5.97
CA VAL A 242 -7.46 15.15 -6.95
C VAL A 242 -6.95 16.44 -6.29
N ALA A 243 -6.32 17.32 -7.07
CA ALA A 243 -5.71 18.58 -6.61
C ALA A 243 -6.67 19.57 -5.88
N SER A 244 -7.90 19.16 -5.58
CA SER A 244 -8.93 19.88 -4.86
C SER A 244 -9.21 19.33 -3.45
N LEU A 245 -8.43 18.36 -2.94
CA LEU A 245 -8.58 17.93 -1.55
C LEU A 245 -8.11 19.03 -0.58
N PRO A 246 -8.74 19.16 0.59
CA PRO A 246 -8.35 20.14 1.62
C PRO A 246 -6.91 19.90 2.10
N SER A 247 -6.33 20.90 2.78
CA SER A 247 -5.01 20.81 3.42
C SER A 247 -4.91 19.70 4.48
N GLU A 248 -6.04 19.11 4.86
CA GLU A 248 -6.17 18.06 5.88
C GLU A 248 -6.78 16.81 5.25
N ASP A 249 -6.28 15.64 5.65
CA ASP A 249 -6.70 14.35 5.10
C ASP A 249 -7.89 13.81 5.89
N PRO A 250 -9.10 13.71 5.30
CA PRO A 250 -10.29 13.31 6.04
C PRO A 250 -10.19 11.89 6.64
N PHE A 251 -9.42 10.99 6.01
CA PHE A 251 -9.19 9.64 6.52
C PHE A 251 -8.28 9.67 7.76
N VAL A 252 -7.17 10.41 7.70
CA VAL A 252 -6.24 10.52 8.83
C VAL A 252 -6.87 11.31 9.98
N ASP A 253 -7.58 12.39 9.69
CA ASP A 253 -8.20 13.24 10.72
C ASP A 253 -9.31 12.50 11.45
N ALA A 254 -10.13 11.71 10.73
CA ALA A 254 -11.16 10.88 11.35
C ALA A 254 -10.56 9.91 12.37
N LEU A 255 -9.46 9.26 12.01
CA LEU A 255 -8.76 8.33 12.89
C LEU A 255 -8.04 9.05 14.04
N ALA A 256 -7.37 10.16 13.77
CA ALA A 256 -6.64 10.93 14.77
C ALA A 256 -7.57 11.47 15.88
N ARG A 257 -8.82 11.82 15.53
CA ARG A 257 -9.84 12.27 16.49
C ARG A 257 -10.26 11.21 17.49
N VAL A 258 -10.30 9.94 17.07
CA VAL A 258 -10.86 8.85 17.89
C VAL A 258 -9.80 7.92 18.47
N ALA A 259 -8.63 7.86 17.86
CA ALA A 259 -7.56 6.97 18.31
C ALA A 259 -6.95 7.46 19.63
N LEU A 260 -6.68 6.52 20.52
CA LEU A 260 -5.97 6.75 21.78
C LEU A 260 -4.63 7.44 21.54
N THR A 261 -4.17 8.23 22.52
CA THR A 261 -2.83 8.83 22.49
C THR A 261 -1.73 7.77 22.35
N ALA A 262 -0.51 8.15 21.97
CA ALA A 262 0.60 7.22 21.86
C ALA A 262 0.83 6.44 23.17
N ASP A 263 0.82 7.13 24.32
CA ASP A 263 1.01 6.52 25.63
C ASP A 263 -0.11 5.53 25.99
N ARG A 264 -1.37 5.90 25.73
CA ARG A 264 -2.53 5.02 26.00
C ARG A 264 -2.56 3.82 25.06
N SER A 265 -2.18 4.02 23.80
CA SER A 265 -2.01 2.95 22.82
C SER A 265 -0.91 1.97 23.26
N HIS A 266 0.23 2.48 23.70
CA HIS A 266 1.33 1.68 24.25
C HIS A 266 0.89 0.86 25.47
N GLN A 267 0.18 1.47 26.43
CA GLN A 267 -0.36 0.77 27.61
C GLN A 267 -1.28 -0.39 27.20
N LEU A 268 -2.15 -0.18 26.21
CA LEU A 268 -3.08 -1.18 25.71
C LEU A 268 -2.35 -2.32 24.99
N LEU A 269 -1.34 -2.01 24.16
CA LEU A 269 -0.47 -3.01 23.52
C LEU A 269 0.24 -3.87 24.56
N VAL A 270 0.84 -3.27 25.60
CA VAL A 270 1.51 -4.02 26.68
C VAL A 270 0.53 -4.94 27.42
N ARG A 271 -0.71 -4.48 27.67
CA ARG A 271 -1.75 -5.31 28.28
C ARG A 271 -2.15 -6.47 27.38
N ALA A 272 -2.39 -6.20 26.09
CA ALA A 272 -2.74 -7.22 25.10
C ALA A 272 -1.62 -8.27 24.96
N ARG A 273 -0.35 -7.85 24.94
CA ARG A 273 0.81 -8.75 24.92
C ARG A 273 0.80 -9.72 26.09
N LYS A 274 0.60 -9.22 27.32
CA LYS A 274 0.50 -10.09 28.52
C LYS A 274 -0.66 -11.07 28.42
N HIS A 275 -1.80 -10.63 27.90
CA HIS A 275 -2.96 -11.50 27.70
C HIS A 275 -2.66 -12.62 26.68
N MET A 276 -2.02 -12.28 25.57
CA MET A 276 -1.65 -13.23 24.52
C MET A 276 -0.62 -14.26 25.01
N ASP A 277 0.35 -13.83 25.82
CA ASP A 277 1.34 -14.71 26.45
C ASP A 277 0.68 -15.73 27.40
N MET A 278 -0.30 -15.28 28.20
CA MET A 278 -1.10 -16.18 29.04
C MET A 278 -1.92 -17.16 28.20
N LEU A 279 -2.59 -16.70 27.14
CA LEU A 279 -3.34 -17.58 26.23
C LEU A 279 -2.45 -18.62 25.55
N GLY A 280 -1.22 -18.26 25.19
CA GLY A 280 -0.24 -19.16 24.59
C GLY A 280 0.30 -20.22 25.56
N SER A 281 0.19 -19.98 26.86
CA SER A 281 0.65 -20.87 27.93
C SER A 281 -0.44 -21.84 28.41
N LEU A 282 -1.68 -21.70 27.95
CA LEU A 282 -2.78 -22.60 28.28
C LEU A 282 -2.67 -23.91 27.48
N PRO A 283 -3.05 -25.06 28.07
CA PRO A 283 -3.14 -26.32 27.33
C PRO A 283 -4.14 -26.16 26.17
N PRO A 284 -3.90 -26.84 25.02
CA PRO A 284 -4.81 -26.78 23.88
C PRO A 284 -6.23 -27.16 24.33
N ARG A 285 -7.22 -26.34 23.98
CA ARG A 285 -8.62 -26.66 24.26
C ARG A 285 -8.95 -28.01 23.63
N GLU A 286 -9.43 -28.95 24.44
CA GLU A 286 -10.04 -30.18 23.96
C GLU A 286 -11.12 -29.80 22.93
N GLN A 287 -10.97 -30.26 21.69
CA GLN A 287 -12.02 -30.09 20.69
C GLN A 287 -13.18 -31.00 21.12
N PRO A 288 -14.43 -30.50 21.20
CA PRO A 288 -15.57 -31.38 21.41
C PRO A 288 -15.62 -32.40 20.26
N ALA A 289 -15.74 -33.67 20.62
CA ALA A 289 -15.82 -34.82 19.72
C ALA A 289 -17.02 -34.76 18.76
#